data_AF-A0A6S5RZF0-F1
#
_entry.id   AF-A0A6S5RZF0-F1
#
_cell.length_a   1.000
_cell.length_b   1.000
_cell.length_c   1.000
_cell.angle_alpha   90.00
_cell.angle_beta   90.00
_cell.angle_gamma   90.00
#
_symmetry.space_group_name_H-M   'P 1'
#
loop_
_entity.id
_entity.type
_entity.pdbx_description
1 polymer ?
#
loop_
_entity_poly.entity_id
_entity_poly.type
_entity_poly.pdbx_seq_one_letter_code
_entity_poly.pdbx_strand_id
1 'polypeptide(L)'
;MATLRAWPHNKNPQAPDSDVPAMTLTPLDAQYDLAQVSPFLLQTLAEVVSDRGISSERLCRGLGFTPDDLQDPAQRISYRQAATLIQRALAAFPEGGLGLWVGHRNVLGTLGLLGHVLSLCKTLRDAFEVGLRFQHTAGSMAVYSLHEGAAESFVEVACQLPFADVQVFAVEEFFASLMVYNRALASAEFQPLRFEFTHGAPPYVEQYQRLLGPNLHFGCLHNRMVFASHWLDRTLPGHQPVALRQALQLLELESAQVQQKASLLQTVERAIARDLPQGSPIDAVAHGLNMSSRTLRRRLSEHGITFETLLEQVRRARAMSLLSNPDMPIERIAEALGYSDVRGFRRAFKRWTGQSPSASRDEAMAAG
;
A
#
# COMPACT_ATOMS: atom_id res chain seq x y z
N MET A 1 5.02 10.59 31.41
CA MET A 1 5.39 9.23 31.84
C MET A 1 4.18 8.55 32.47
N ALA A 2 3.27 8.03 31.65
CA ALA A 2 2.10 7.28 32.10
C ALA A 2 2.27 5.82 31.66
N THR A 3 1.98 4.93 32.60
CA THR A 3 2.39 3.53 32.69
C THR A 3 1.63 2.63 31.72
N LEU A 4 2.37 1.86 30.91
CA LEU A 4 1.92 0.62 30.29
C LEU A 4 1.37 -0.31 31.38
N ARG A 5 0.07 -0.63 31.34
CA ARG A 5 -0.50 -1.70 32.17
C ARG A 5 -0.77 -2.95 31.33
N ALA A 6 -0.36 -4.06 31.92
CA ALA A 6 -0.13 -5.38 31.35
C ALA A 6 -1.35 -6.04 30.70
N TRP A 7 -1.06 -6.79 29.63
CA TRP A 7 -1.96 -7.71 28.94
C TRP A 7 -2.09 -9.03 29.75
N PRO A 8 -3.26 -9.66 29.83
CA PRO A 8 -3.42 -10.93 30.54
C PRO A 8 -2.74 -12.08 29.78
N HIS A 9 -1.78 -12.73 30.43
CA HIS A 9 -1.14 -13.95 29.94
C HIS A 9 -2.12 -15.13 30.00
N ASN A 10 -2.45 -15.72 28.86
CA ASN A 10 -2.99 -17.07 28.81
C ASN A 10 -1.98 -18.03 28.18
N LYS A 11 -1.84 -19.21 28.78
CA LYS A 11 -0.81 -20.20 28.50
C LYS A 11 -1.07 -20.95 27.19
N ASN A 12 0.03 -21.19 26.49
CA ASN A 12 0.25 -22.06 25.33
C ASN A 12 -0.68 -23.29 25.21
N PRO A 13 -1.16 -23.59 23.99
CA PRO A 13 -1.18 -24.98 23.54
C PRO A 13 -0.44 -25.17 22.21
N GLN A 14 0.10 -26.38 22.06
CA GLN A 14 0.98 -26.88 21.01
C GLN A 14 0.53 -26.61 19.56
N ALA A 15 1.53 -26.38 18.71
CA ALA A 15 1.39 -26.24 17.26
C ALA A 15 0.97 -27.55 16.58
N PRO A 16 0.04 -27.51 15.60
CA PRO A 16 -0.09 -28.58 14.63
C PRO A 16 0.71 -28.25 13.35
N ASP A 17 1.45 -29.26 12.88
CA ASP A 17 1.88 -29.41 11.49
C ASP A 17 0.64 -29.50 10.59
N SER A 18 0.55 -28.66 9.54
CA SER A 18 -0.03 -29.01 8.23
C SER A 18 -0.13 -27.81 7.29
N ASP A 19 0.50 -27.96 6.12
CA ASP A 19 0.10 -27.48 4.79
C ASP A 19 -0.50 -26.06 4.67
N VAL A 20 0.37 -25.12 4.28
CA VAL A 20 0.00 -23.82 3.73
C VAL A 20 -0.62 -24.04 2.33
N PRO A 21 -1.90 -23.74 2.09
CA PRO A 21 -2.47 -23.85 0.75
C PRO A 21 -1.86 -22.77 -0.16
N ALA A 22 -1.49 -23.17 -1.38
CA ALA A 22 -0.97 -22.28 -2.40
C ALA A 22 -2.01 -21.20 -2.74
N MET A 23 -1.72 -19.94 -2.38
CA MET A 23 -2.54 -18.78 -2.75
C MET A 23 -2.61 -18.63 -4.27
N THR A 24 -3.81 -18.81 -4.83
CA THR A 24 -4.18 -18.49 -6.21
C THR A 24 -4.06 -16.98 -6.46
N LEU A 25 -3.16 -16.59 -7.36
CA LEU A 25 -2.85 -15.19 -7.70
C LEU A 25 -3.83 -14.64 -8.75
N THR A 26 -4.76 -13.79 -8.34
CA THR A 26 -5.61 -12.97 -9.23
C THR A 26 -4.75 -11.89 -9.95
N PRO A 27 -5.13 -11.43 -11.15
CA PRO A 27 -4.31 -10.52 -11.97
C PRO A 27 -4.00 -9.19 -11.31
N LEU A 28 -2.72 -8.97 -11.04
CA LEU A 28 -2.20 -7.74 -10.48
C LEU A 28 -1.68 -6.84 -11.62
N ASP A 29 -2.39 -5.73 -11.82
CA ASP A 29 -2.08 -4.53 -12.61
C ASP A 29 -0.61 -4.06 -12.48
N ALA A 30 -0.05 -3.47 -13.55
CA ALA A 30 1.38 -3.14 -13.64
C ALA A 30 1.84 -2.14 -12.56
N GLN A 31 0.91 -1.33 -12.04
CA GLN A 31 1.16 -0.41 -10.94
C GLN A 31 1.63 -1.11 -9.66
N TYR A 32 1.38 -2.41 -9.49
CA TYR A 32 1.71 -3.11 -8.24
C TYR A 32 3.18 -3.46 -8.06
N ASP A 33 3.96 -3.41 -9.14
CA ASP A 33 5.42 -3.65 -9.08
C ASP A 33 6.22 -2.34 -8.88
N LEU A 34 5.56 -1.18 -8.93
CA LEU A 34 6.17 0.12 -8.65
C LEU A 34 6.59 0.21 -7.18
N ALA A 35 7.90 0.39 -6.96
CA ALA A 35 8.48 0.69 -5.65
C ALA A 35 8.15 2.13 -5.24
N GLN A 36 6.98 2.31 -4.64
CA GLN A 36 6.46 3.60 -4.19
C GLN A 36 5.98 3.59 -2.73
N VAL A 37 5.77 2.40 -2.16
CA VAL A 37 5.34 2.26 -0.77
C VAL A 37 6.48 2.68 0.15
N SER A 38 6.13 3.54 1.11
CA SER A 38 7.05 3.98 2.14
C SER A 38 7.27 2.86 3.17
N PRO A 39 8.49 2.70 3.71
CA PRO A 39 8.78 1.60 4.62
C PRO A 39 8.08 1.75 5.98
N PHE A 40 7.64 2.95 6.37
CA PHE A 40 7.10 3.22 7.70
C PHE A 40 5.93 2.32 8.09
N LEU A 41 4.97 2.10 7.19
CA LEU A 41 3.85 1.21 7.47
C LEU A 41 4.32 -0.23 7.74
N LEU A 42 5.25 -0.72 6.91
CA LEU A 42 5.76 -2.08 7.03
C LEU A 42 6.71 -2.24 8.22
N GLN A 43 7.40 -1.17 8.61
CA GLN A 43 8.19 -1.09 9.84
C GLN A 43 7.27 -1.20 11.06
N THR A 44 6.21 -0.39 11.16
CA THR A 44 5.24 -0.49 12.26
C THR A 44 4.58 -1.87 12.28
N LEU A 45 4.23 -2.43 11.11
CA LEU A 45 3.73 -3.80 10.99
C LEU A 45 4.73 -4.81 11.58
N ALA A 46 6.00 -4.72 11.19
CA ALA A 46 7.05 -5.61 11.67
C ALA A 46 7.23 -5.51 13.20
N GLU A 47 7.12 -4.31 13.77
CA GLU A 47 7.16 -4.13 15.23
C GLU A 47 5.95 -4.75 15.93
N VAL A 48 4.73 -4.50 15.43
CA VAL A 48 3.50 -5.03 16.03
C VAL A 48 3.49 -6.56 16.05
N VAL A 49 3.92 -7.20 14.98
CA VAL A 49 3.97 -8.67 14.93
C VAL A 49 5.12 -9.22 15.76
N SER A 50 6.26 -8.52 15.83
CA SER A 50 7.40 -8.92 16.67
C SER A 50 7.05 -8.90 18.16
N ASP A 51 6.27 -7.92 18.62
CA ASP A 51 5.76 -7.85 19.99
C ASP A 51 4.84 -9.02 20.36
N ARG A 52 4.30 -9.73 19.37
CA ARG A 52 3.53 -10.98 19.54
C ARG A 52 4.38 -12.24 19.35
N GLY A 53 5.69 -12.11 19.22
CA GLY A 53 6.61 -13.24 19.02
C GLY A 53 6.64 -13.79 17.59
N ILE A 54 6.05 -13.09 16.62
CA ILE A 54 6.11 -13.46 15.21
C ILE A 54 7.38 -12.86 14.61
N SER A 55 8.26 -13.70 14.04
CA SER A 55 9.53 -13.24 13.45
C SER A 55 9.30 -12.44 12.18
N SER A 56 9.68 -11.15 12.21
CA SER A 56 9.66 -10.25 11.05
C SER A 56 10.60 -10.74 9.94
N GLU A 57 11.72 -11.39 10.29
CA GLU A 57 12.66 -11.98 9.33
C GLU A 57 12.01 -13.09 8.51
N ARG A 58 11.14 -13.91 9.14
CA ARG A 58 10.37 -14.94 8.43
C ARG A 58 9.37 -14.30 7.47
N LEU A 59 8.70 -13.23 7.88
CA LEU A 59 7.74 -12.53 7.04
C LEU A 59 8.40 -11.86 5.82
N CYS A 60 9.60 -11.30 5.98
CA CYS A 60 10.37 -10.67 4.89
C CYS A 60 11.07 -11.66 3.93
N ARG A 61 11.18 -12.94 4.30
CA ARG A 61 11.94 -13.93 3.52
C ARG A 61 11.47 -14.02 2.06
N GLY A 62 12.41 -13.88 1.13
CA GLY A 62 12.14 -13.98 -0.31
C GLY A 62 11.43 -12.77 -0.92
N LEU A 63 11.23 -11.69 -0.16
CA LEU A 63 10.69 -10.41 -0.69
C LEU A 63 11.79 -9.49 -1.24
N GLY A 64 13.06 -9.83 -1.07
CA GLY A 64 14.19 -9.03 -1.57
C GLY A 64 14.59 -7.85 -0.67
N PHE A 65 14.07 -7.81 0.57
CA PHE A 65 14.50 -6.91 1.63
C PHE A 65 14.39 -7.62 2.99
N THR A 66 15.03 -7.06 4.00
CA THR A 66 15.09 -7.50 5.40
C THR A 66 14.37 -6.51 6.31
N PRO A 67 14.06 -6.86 7.57
CA PRO A 67 13.51 -5.90 8.53
C PRO A 67 14.41 -4.68 8.74
N ASP A 68 15.74 -4.84 8.66
CA ASP A 68 16.69 -3.73 8.79
C ASP A 68 16.60 -2.75 7.62
N ASP A 69 16.31 -3.22 6.41
CA ASP A 69 16.10 -2.35 5.23
C ASP A 69 14.86 -1.45 5.39
N LEU A 70 13.90 -1.85 6.25
CA LEU A 70 12.72 -1.02 6.57
C LEU A 70 13.05 0.18 7.46
N GLN A 71 14.26 0.23 8.03
CA GLN A 71 14.73 1.36 8.85
C GLN A 71 15.30 2.50 7.99
N ASP A 72 15.57 2.26 6.70
CA ASP A 72 16.04 3.29 5.78
C ASP A 72 14.84 4.09 5.20
N PRO A 73 14.67 5.39 5.52
CA PRO A 73 13.57 6.19 5.00
C PRO A 73 13.62 6.42 3.47
N ALA A 74 14.78 6.19 2.84
CA ALA A 74 14.94 6.25 1.39
C ALA A 74 14.48 4.96 0.69
N GLN A 75 14.31 3.86 1.43
CA GLN A 75 13.85 2.59 0.88
C GLN A 75 12.46 2.77 0.26
N ARG A 76 12.23 2.12 -0.88
CA ARG A 76 10.91 2.08 -1.52
C ARG A 76 10.56 0.65 -1.85
N ILE A 77 9.32 0.30 -1.54
CA ILE A 77 8.84 -1.08 -1.57
C ILE A 77 7.71 -1.15 -2.59
N SER A 78 7.67 -2.22 -3.38
CA SER A 78 6.59 -2.39 -4.33
C SER A 78 5.28 -2.70 -3.61
N TYR A 79 4.15 -2.32 -4.20
CA TYR A 79 2.85 -2.72 -3.64
C TYR A 79 2.72 -4.24 -3.54
N ARG A 80 3.31 -5.00 -4.47
CA ARG A 80 3.35 -6.48 -4.40
C ARG A 80 4.11 -6.94 -3.16
N GLN A 81 5.30 -6.40 -2.93
CA GLN A 81 6.12 -6.72 -1.76
C GLN A 81 5.37 -6.38 -0.46
N ALA A 82 4.79 -5.18 -0.39
CA ALA A 82 4.01 -4.72 0.76
C ALA A 82 2.78 -5.62 1.01
N ALA A 83 1.97 -5.86 -0.02
CA ALA A 83 0.81 -6.74 0.05
C ALA A 83 1.20 -8.15 0.50
N THR A 84 2.27 -8.72 -0.06
CA THR A 84 2.74 -10.06 0.34
C THR A 84 3.16 -10.10 1.80
N LEU A 85 3.86 -9.06 2.29
CA LEU A 85 4.23 -8.96 3.70
C LEU A 85 3.00 -8.90 4.61
N ILE A 86 2.01 -8.06 4.24
CA ILE A 86 0.76 -7.90 4.98
C ILE A 86 -0.03 -9.21 5.01
N GLN A 87 -0.18 -9.90 3.88
CA GLN A 87 -0.88 -11.18 3.82
C GLN A 87 -0.23 -12.25 4.71
N ARG A 88 1.10 -12.32 4.70
CA ARG A 88 1.85 -13.22 5.61
C ARG A 88 1.65 -12.84 7.07
N ALA A 89 1.64 -11.55 7.37
CA ALA A 89 1.42 -11.05 8.72
C ALA A 89 -0.01 -11.35 9.20
N LEU A 90 -1.02 -11.14 8.35
CA LEU A 90 -2.42 -11.49 8.62
C LEU A 90 -2.59 -12.99 8.86
N ALA A 91 -1.99 -13.84 8.03
CA ALA A 91 -2.02 -15.29 8.20
C ALA A 91 -1.35 -15.75 9.52
N ALA A 92 -0.30 -15.04 9.94
CA ALA A 92 0.40 -15.31 11.21
C ALA A 92 -0.29 -14.68 12.44
N PHE A 93 -1.35 -13.89 12.25
CA PHE A 93 -2.04 -13.13 13.31
C PHE A 93 -3.53 -13.54 13.41
N PRO A 94 -3.84 -14.69 14.03
CA PRO A 94 -5.19 -15.26 14.02
C PRO A 94 -6.22 -14.48 14.86
N GLU A 95 -5.76 -13.59 15.77
CA GLU A 95 -6.65 -12.76 16.60
C GLU A 95 -7.40 -11.68 15.81
N GLY A 96 -6.96 -11.38 14.58
CA GLY A 96 -7.54 -10.33 13.74
C GLY A 96 -7.26 -8.90 14.22
N GLY A 97 -7.70 -7.92 13.42
CA GLY A 97 -7.55 -6.49 13.72
C GLY A 97 -6.11 -5.99 13.63
N LEU A 98 -5.25 -6.67 12.88
CA LEU A 98 -3.85 -6.29 12.73
C LEU A 98 -3.71 -4.87 12.17
N GLY A 99 -4.57 -4.47 11.23
CA GLY A 99 -4.57 -3.11 10.70
C GLY A 99 -4.85 -2.08 11.79
N LEU A 100 -5.86 -2.35 12.63
CA LEU A 100 -6.20 -1.48 13.76
C LEU A 100 -5.02 -1.31 14.73
N TRP A 101 -4.33 -2.40 15.06
CA TRP A 101 -3.17 -2.37 15.97
C TRP A 101 -1.98 -1.62 15.38
N VAL A 102 -1.71 -1.82 14.09
CA VAL A 102 -0.66 -1.08 13.37
C VAL A 102 -0.97 0.40 13.39
N GLY A 103 -2.17 0.80 12.98
CA GLY A 103 -2.53 2.22 12.95
C GLY A 103 -2.57 2.85 14.35
N HIS A 104 -2.97 2.11 15.37
CA HIS A 104 -2.98 2.60 16.75
C HIS A 104 -1.57 2.80 17.34
N ARG A 105 -0.56 2.06 16.85
CA ARG A 105 0.83 2.19 17.28
C ARG A 105 1.56 3.35 16.62
N ASN A 106 1.03 3.85 15.51
CA ASN A 106 1.62 4.99 14.83
C ASN A 106 1.67 6.22 15.76
N VAL A 107 2.54 7.16 15.39
CA VAL A 107 2.65 8.48 16.00
C VAL A 107 2.82 9.51 14.90
N LEU A 108 2.67 10.81 15.18
CA LEU A 108 2.94 11.84 14.16
C LEU A 108 4.35 11.71 13.55
N GLY A 109 5.33 11.27 14.35
CA GLY A 109 6.68 10.99 13.86
C GLY A 109 6.78 9.87 12.82
N THR A 110 5.83 8.94 12.79
CA THR A 110 5.77 7.86 11.77
C THR A 110 5.53 8.42 10.37
N LEU A 111 4.91 9.60 10.26
CA LEU A 111 4.76 10.32 8.98
C LEU A 111 6.03 11.09 8.58
N GLY A 112 7.11 11.03 9.38
CA GLY A 112 8.37 11.73 9.11
C GLY A 112 8.18 13.24 8.94
N LEU A 113 8.76 13.79 7.86
CA LEU A 113 8.68 15.21 7.54
C LEU A 113 7.24 15.68 7.27
N LEU A 114 6.38 14.83 6.70
CA LEU A 114 4.96 15.15 6.53
C LEU A 114 4.32 15.38 7.91
N GLY A 115 4.52 14.47 8.86
CA GLY A 115 4.00 14.62 10.23
C GLY A 115 4.47 15.89 10.91
N HIS A 116 5.74 16.27 10.70
CA HIS A 116 6.27 17.55 11.17
C HIS A 116 5.53 18.74 10.54
N VAL A 117 5.34 18.77 9.22
CA VAL A 117 4.57 19.83 8.55
C VAL A 117 3.16 19.93 9.09
N LEU A 118 2.45 18.80 9.21
CA LEU A 118 1.08 18.75 9.73
C LEU A 118 0.99 19.35 11.14
N SER A 119 2.00 19.10 11.99
CA SER A 119 2.05 19.65 13.36
C SER A 119 2.18 21.17 13.42
N LEU A 120 2.66 21.80 12.34
CA LEU A 120 2.88 23.26 12.24
C LEU A 120 1.75 23.98 11.51
N CYS A 121 0.80 23.25 10.92
CA CYS A 121 -0.37 23.81 10.24
C CYS A 121 -1.20 24.69 11.18
N LYS A 122 -1.94 25.64 10.61
CA LYS A 122 -2.75 26.58 11.40
C LYS A 122 -4.00 25.92 11.93
N THR A 123 -4.72 25.20 11.09
CA THR A 123 -5.96 24.51 11.42
C THR A 123 -5.90 23.03 11.03
N LEU A 124 -6.84 22.24 11.55
CA LEU A 124 -6.97 20.85 11.14
C LEU A 124 -7.33 20.71 9.66
N ARG A 125 -8.10 21.67 9.11
CA ARG A 125 -8.36 21.80 7.68
C ARG A 125 -7.06 21.91 6.87
N ASP A 126 -6.18 22.84 7.25
CA ASP A 126 -4.89 23.01 6.56
C ASP A 126 -4.04 21.72 6.63
N ALA A 127 -4.10 21.00 7.75
CA ALA A 127 -3.41 19.72 7.89
C ALA A 127 -3.99 18.65 6.93
N PHE A 128 -5.31 18.54 6.81
CA PHE A 128 -5.92 17.65 5.83
C PHE A 128 -5.57 18.02 4.39
N GLU A 129 -5.60 19.31 4.03
CA GLU A 129 -5.21 19.79 2.69
C GLU A 129 -3.76 19.42 2.34
N VAL A 130 -2.83 19.63 3.28
CA VAL A 130 -1.43 19.21 3.11
C VAL A 130 -1.33 17.70 2.98
N GLY A 131 -1.99 16.94 3.86
CA GLY A 131 -2.00 15.48 3.79
C GLY A 131 -2.49 14.97 2.42
N LEU A 132 -3.60 15.52 1.92
CA LEU A 132 -4.17 15.18 0.62
C LEU A 132 -3.20 15.47 -0.53
N ARG A 133 -2.48 16.60 -0.47
CA ARG A 133 -1.49 16.99 -1.47
C ARG A 133 -0.29 16.04 -1.52
N PHE A 134 0.13 15.49 -0.37
CA PHE A 134 1.33 14.65 -0.26
C PHE A 134 1.06 13.16 -0.03
N GLN A 135 -0.20 12.71 -0.09
CA GLN A 135 -0.59 11.32 0.20
C GLN A 135 0.14 10.27 -0.67
N HIS A 136 0.39 10.58 -1.94
CA HIS A 136 1.12 9.68 -2.85
C HIS A 136 2.63 9.68 -2.57
N THR A 137 3.19 10.80 -2.12
CA THR A 137 4.60 10.91 -1.72
C THR A 137 4.86 10.15 -0.42
N ALA A 138 3.88 10.15 0.49
CA ALA A 138 3.92 9.36 1.71
C ALA A 138 3.86 7.84 1.45
N GLY A 139 3.61 7.41 0.21
CA GLY A 139 3.61 6.00 -0.18
C GLY A 139 2.47 5.20 0.45
N SER A 140 1.33 5.84 0.71
CA SER A 140 0.15 5.19 1.29
C SER A 140 -0.46 4.17 0.31
N MET A 141 -0.85 3.00 0.81
CA MET A 141 -1.62 2.01 0.04
C MET A 141 -3.11 2.36 -0.05
N ALA A 142 -3.55 3.31 0.78
CA ALA A 142 -4.89 3.84 0.81
C ALA A 142 -4.90 5.27 0.23
N VAL A 143 -5.86 5.53 -0.65
CA VAL A 143 -6.12 6.86 -1.21
C VAL A 143 -7.35 7.40 -0.50
N TYR A 144 -7.33 8.68 -0.14
CA TYR A 144 -8.42 9.29 0.60
C TYR A 144 -8.79 10.68 0.07
N SER A 145 -10.02 11.09 0.38
CA SER A 145 -10.57 12.42 0.11
C SER A 145 -11.19 13.00 1.37
N LEU A 146 -11.21 14.34 1.46
CA LEU A 146 -11.98 15.06 2.46
C LEU A 146 -13.21 15.66 1.80
N HIS A 147 -14.38 15.42 2.40
CA HIS A 147 -15.63 16.02 1.99
C HIS A 147 -16.18 16.87 3.13
N GLU A 148 -16.40 18.15 2.83
CA GLU A 148 -16.84 19.12 3.81
C GLU A 148 -18.34 19.38 3.72
N GLY A 149 -19.01 19.32 4.86
CA GLY A 149 -20.40 19.72 5.01
C GLY A 149 -20.57 20.77 6.10
N ALA A 150 -21.78 21.34 6.19
CA ALA A 150 -22.07 22.42 7.14
C ALA A 150 -22.03 21.95 8.61
N ALA A 151 -22.52 20.74 8.90
CA ALA A 151 -22.57 20.18 10.25
C ALA A 151 -21.65 18.96 10.42
N GLU A 152 -21.61 18.09 9.41
CA GLU A 152 -20.76 16.90 9.36
C GLU A 152 -19.83 16.99 8.15
N SER A 153 -18.57 16.64 8.37
CA SER A 153 -17.57 16.40 7.33
C SER A 153 -17.10 14.95 7.44
N PHE A 154 -16.55 14.41 6.36
CA PHE A 154 -16.02 13.05 6.39
C PHE A 154 -14.77 12.87 5.55
N VAL A 155 -13.94 11.94 6.00
CA VAL A 155 -12.84 11.39 5.20
C VAL A 155 -13.32 10.07 4.61
N GLU A 156 -13.29 9.96 3.29
CA GLU A 156 -13.56 8.71 2.56
C GLU A 156 -12.23 8.09 2.14
N VAL A 157 -12.10 6.78 2.29
CA VAL A 157 -10.87 6.05 1.99
C VAL A 157 -11.14 4.82 1.13
N ALA A 158 -10.23 4.55 0.19
CA ALA A 158 -10.25 3.36 -0.63
C ALA A 158 -8.85 2.77 -0.77
N CYS A 159 -8.75 1.45 -0.76
CA CYS A 159 -7.57 0.71 -1.18
C CYS A 159 -7.87 0.04 -2.52
N GLN A 160 -7.08 0.36 -3.54
CA GLN A 160 -7.30 -0.13 -4.91
C GLN A 160 -6.57 -1.46 -5.21
N LEU A 161 -5.87 -2.04 -4.22
CA LEU A 161 -5.22 -3.34 -4.37
C LEU A 161 -6.28 -4.45 -4.52
N PRO A 162 -6.09 -5.48 -5.37
CA PRO A 162 -7.11 -6.48 -5.68
C PRO A 162 -7.15 -7.62 -4.64
N PHE A 163 -6.71 -7.35 -3.41
CA PHE A 163 -6.64 -8.32 -2.33
C PHE A 163 -7.58 -7.87 -1.22
N ALA A 164 -8.69 -8.58 -1.02
CA ALA A 164 -9.74 -8.18 -0.08
C ALA A 164 -9.22 -8.07 1.37
N ASP A 165 -8.35 -8.98 1.78
CA ASP A 165 -7.71 -8.98 3.10
C ASP A 165 -6.79 -7.77 3.30
N VAL A 166 -5.99 -7.42 2.29
CA VAL A 166 -5.14 -6.22 2.32
C VAL A 166 -5.98 -4.94 2.28
N GLN A 167 -7.11 -4.92 1.56
CA GLN A 167 -8.03 -3.78 1.57
C GLN A 167 -8.59 -3.52 2.97
N VAL A 168 -9.07 -4.58 3.65
CA VAL A 168 -9.56 -4.47 5.03
C VAL A 168 -8.45 -3.97 5.96
N PHE A 169 -7.26 -4.58 5.90
CA PHE A 169 -6.10 -4.14 6.67
C PHE A 169 -5.77 -2.66 6.43
N ALA A 170 -5.73 -2.22 5.18
CA ALA A 170 -5.38 -0.84 4.82
C ALA A 170 -6.42 0.17 5.32
N VAL A 171 -7.72 -0.17 5.26
CA VAL A 171 -8.79 0.70 5.80
C VAL A 171 -8.75 0.76 7.33
N GLU A 172 -8.58 -0.39 7.99
CA GLU A 172 -8.42 -0.48 9.44
C GLU A 172 -7.24 0.37 9.93
N GLU A 173 -6.07 0.17 9.30
CA GLU A 173 -4.84 0.90 9.62
C GLU A 173 -5.02 2.39 9.38
N PHE A 174 -5.58 2.79 8.24
CA PHE A 174 -5.79 4.19 7.91
C PHE A 174 -6.68 4.89 8.94
N PHE A 175 -7.80 4.29 9.34
CA PHE A 175 -8.69 4.90 10.33
C PHE A 175 -8.10 4.93 11.75
N ALA A 176 -7.42 3.86 12.16
CA ALA A 176 -6.74 3.85 13.46
C ALA A 176 -5.62 4.90 13.51
N SER A 177 -4.84 5.04 12.44
CA SER A 177 -3.82 6.08 12.27
C SER A 177 -4.42 7.47 12.28
N LEU A 178 -5.50 7.69 11.54
CA LEU A 178 -6.16 8.98 11.45
C LEU A 178 -6.73 9.43 12.81
N MET A 179 -7.22 8.48 13.61
CA MET A 179 -7.60 8.74 15.02
C MET A 179 -6.41 9.21 15.86
N VAL A 180 -5.25 8.56 15.74
CA VAL A 180 -4.04 8.98 16.45
C VAL A 180 -3.61 10.38 16.03
N TYR A 181 -3.55 10.65 14.72
CA TYR A 181 -3.06 11.93 14.20
C TYR A 181 -4.01 13.08 14.56
N ASN A 182 -5.32 12.93 14.40
CA ASN A 182 -6.27 13.97 14.77
C ASN A 182 -6.24 14.25 16.27
N ARG A 183 -6.04 13.22 17.10
CA ARG A 183 -5.90 13.41 18.55
C ARG A 183 -4.62 14.13 18.94
N ALA A 184 -3.53 13.82 18.26
CA ALA A 184 -2.23 14.47 18.48
C ALA A 184 -2.20 15.92 17.98
N LEU A 185 -2.85 16.19 16.84
CA LEU A 185 -2.88 17.52 16.22
C LEU A 185 -3.90 18.44 16.89
N ALA A 186 -5.15 18.01 16.99
CA ALA A 186 -6.26 18.89 17.36
C ALA A 186 -6.59 18.83 18.85
N SER A 187 -6.80 17.62 19.38
CA SER A 187 -7.13 17.38 20.80
C SER A 187 -7.23 15.90 21.11
N ALA A 188 -6.77 15.48 22.29
CA ALA A 188 -7.00 14.13 22.81
C ALA A 188 -8.50 13.75 22.88
N GLU A 189 -9.41 14.73 22.92
CA GLU A 189 -10.86 14.56 22.93
C GLU A 189 -11.48 14.39 21.54
N PHE A 190 -10.68 14.43 20.46
CA PHE A 190 -11.18 14.19 19.12
C PHE A 190 -11.86 12.81 19.04
N GLN A 191 -13.14 12.83 18.71
CA GLN A 191 -13.97 11.65 18.49
C GLN A 191 -14.85 11.86 17.25
N PRO A 192 -14.76 10.95 16.26
CA PRO A 192 -15.70 10.88 15.16
C PRO A 192 -17.12 10.61 15.64
N LEU A 193 -18.10 11.07 14.86
CA LEU A 193 -19.50 10.77 15.07
C LEU A 193 -19.79 9.30 14.78
N ARG A 194 -19.18 8.76 13.72
CA ARG A 194 -19.27 7.36 13.32
C ARG A 194 -18.16 6.95 12.35
N PHE A 195 -17.92 5.65 12.28
CA PHE A 195 -17.18 5.01 11.19
C PHE A 195 -18.11 4.13 10.36
N GLU A 196 -17.92 4.17 9.05
CA GLU A 196 -18.63 3.34 8.07
C GLU A 196 -17.60 2.45 7.37
N PHE A 197 -17.89 1.15 7.26
CA PHE A 197 -17.05 0.14 6.63
C PHE A 197 -17.82 -0.61 5.56
N THR A 198 -17.17 -0.90 4.44
CA THR A 198 -17.79 -1.66 3.34
C THR A 198 -17.90 -3.15 3.64
N HIS A 199 -16.95 -3.69 4.40
CA HIS A 199 -16.97 -5.08 4.81
C HIS A 199 -17.99 -5.34 5.93
N GLY A 200 -18.43 -6.59 6.06
CA GLY A 200 -19.26 -7.02 7.18
C GLY A 200 -18.53 -6.99 8.52
N ALA A 201 -19.28 -7.00 9.62
CA ALA A 201 -18.69 -7.01 10.96
C ALA A 201 -17.80 -8.27 11.15
N PRO A 202 -16.51 -8.10 11.46
CA PRO A 202 -15.62 -9.24 11.63
C PRO A 202 -15.76 -9.87 13.02
N PRO A 203 -15.23 -11.10 13.24
CA PRO A 203 -15.26 -11.75 14.56
C PRO A 203 -14.57 -10.96 15.68
N TYR A 204 -13.69 -10.04 15.31
CA TYR A 204 -12.89 -9.19 16.21
C TYR A 204 -13.46 -7.75 16.29
N VAL A 205 -14.79 -7.60 16.29
CA VAL A 205 -15.45 -6.27 16.36
C VAL A 205 -15.14 -5.52 17.66
N GLU A 206 -14.86 -6.22 18.76
CA GLU A 206 -14.51 -5.61 20.04
C GLU A 206 -13.23 -4.76 19.95
N GLN A 207 -12.28 -5.16 19.09
CA GLN A 207 -11.06 -4.40 18.82
C GLN A 207 -11.36 -3.07 18.13
N TYR A 208 -12.34 -3.03 17.21
CA TYR A 208 -12.79 -1.78 16.61
C TYR A 208 -13.40 -0.87 17.67
N GLN A 209 -14.29 -1.40 18.52
CA GLN A 209 -14.95 -0.62 19.55
C GLN A 209 -13.95 0.00 20.52
N ARG A 210 -12.92 -0.78 20.89
CA ARG A 210 -11.86 -0.34 21.78
C ARG A 210 -11.02 0.80 21.19
N LEU A 211 -10.69 0.73 19.91
CA LEU A 211 -9.72 1.64 19.27
C LEU A 211 -10.36 2.84 18.58
N LEU A 212 -11.52 2.64 17.96
CA LEU A 212 -12.25 3.65 17.18
C LEU A 212 -13.47 4.21 17.90
N GLY A 213 -14.02 3.49 18.88
CA GLY A 213 -15.21 3.87 19.64
C GLY A 213 -16.47 3.09 19.24
N PRO A 214 -17.62 3.36 19.88
CA PRO A 214 -18.80 2.50 19.79
C PRO A 214 -19.63 2.66 18.51
N ASN A 215 -19.53 3.79 17.81
CA ASN A 215 -20.39 4.13 16.67
C ASN A 215 -19.81 3.57 15.36
N LEU A 216 -19.98 2.27 15.14
CA LEU A 216 -19.42 1.52 14.01
C LEU A 216 -20.53 0.94 13.15
N HIS A 217 -20.53 1.25 11.86
CA HIS A 217 -21.47 0.72 10.89
C HIS A 217 -20.72 -0.13 9.85
N PHE A 218 -21.18 -1.37 9.64
CA PHE A 218 -20.58 -2.33 8.71
C PHE A 218 -21.55 -2.63 7.56
N GLY A 219 -21.02 -3.08 6.42
CA GLY A 219 -21.82 -3.36 5.21
C GLY A 219 -22.32 -2.10 4.49
N CYS A 220 -21.63 -0.96 4.65
CA CYS A 220 -21.94 0.30 3.97
C CYS A 220 -21.43 0.31 2.51
N LEU A 221 -21.83 1.32 1.73
CA LEU A 221 -21.34 1.50 0.36
C LEU A 221 -19.91 2.05 0.28
N HIS A 222 -19.46 2.77 1.32
CA HIS A 222 -18.17 3.45 1.34
C HIS A 222 -17.49 3.28 2.70
N ASN A 223 -16.16 3.38 2.74
CA ASN A 223 -15.42 3.46 4.00
C ASN A 223 -15.28 4.93 4.39
N ARG A 224 -15.87 5.35 5.51
CA ARG A 224 -15.86 6.76 5.95
C ARG A 224 -15.60 6.93 7.43
N MET A 225 -14.82 7.95 7.77
CA MET A 225 -14.77 8.51 9.12
C MET A 225 -15.53 9.83 9.10
N VAL A 226 -16.69 9.87 9.77
CA VAL A 226 -17.56 11.06 9.80
C VAL A 226 -17.38 11.78 11.13
N PHE A 227 -17.20 13.09 11.10
CA PHE A 227 -16.95 13.92 12.29
C PHE A 227 -17.62 15.29 12.16
N ALA A 228 -17.79 15.97 13.29
CA ALA A 228 -18.42 17.29 13.32
C ALA A 228 -17.52 18.33 12.62
N SER A 229 -18.10 19.14 11.72
CA SER A 229 -17.34 20.06 10.86
C SER A 229 -16.50 21.09 11.62
N HIS A 230 -16.92 21.46 12.84
CA HIS A 230 -16.20 22.42 13.69
C HIS A 230 -14.76 21.99 14.01
N TRP A 231 -14.44 20.68 13.93
CA TRP A 231 -13.09 20.20 14.11
C TRP A 231 -12.11 20.73 13.06
N LEU A 232 -12.58 20.96 11.82
CA LEU A 232 -11.74 21.46 10.72
C LEU A 232 -11.22 22.87 11.02
N ASP A 233 -12.01 23.72 11.67
CA ASP A 233 -11.67 25.10 11.99
C ASP A 233 -10.87 25.23 13.30
N ARG A 234 -10.58 24.11 13.98
CA ARG A 234 -9.81 24.11 15.22
C ARG A 234 -8.36 24.49 14.93
N THR A 235 -7.90 25.56 15.57
CA THR A 235 -6.49 25.98 15.54
C THR A 235 -5.61 24.95 16.23
N LEU A 236 -4.53 24.53 15.57
CA LEU A 236 -3.58 23.57 16.12
C LEU A 236 -2.61 24.26 17.09
N PRO A 237 -2.28 23.64 18.24
CA PRO A 237 -1.43 24.24 19.26
C PRO A 237 0.02 24.44 18.78
N GLY A 238 0.47 23.64 17.82
CA GLY A 238 1.82 23.69 17.26
C GLY A 238 2.03 24.72 16.15
N HIS A 239 1.02 25.56 15.83
CA HIS A 239 1.12 26.47 14.69
C HIS A 239 2.32 27.43 14.78
N GLN A 240 3.22 27.34 13.81
CA GLN A 240 4.42 28.18 13.70
C GLN A 240 4.63 28.58 12.23
N PRO A 241 4.20 29.79 11.79
CA PRO A 241 4.13 30.13 10.37
C PRO A 241 5.50 30.21 9.66
N VAL A 242 6.58 30.56 10.38
CA VAL A 242 7.94 30.57 9.81
C VAL A 242 8.44 29.13 9.63
N ALA A 243 8.34 28.31 10.67
CA ALA A 243 8.76 26.91 10.62
C ALA A 243 7.93 26.12 9.59
N LEU A 244 6.62 26.36 9.50
CA LEU A 244 5.73 25.74 8.52
C LEU A 244 6.21 25.99 7.08
N ARG A 245 6.57 27.24 6.75
CA ARG A 245 7.09 27.58 5.42
C ARG A 245 8.39 26.84 5.10
N GLN A 246 9.31 26.74 6.06
CA GLN A 246 10.57 26.02 5.89
C GLN A 246 10.35 24.51 5.73
N ALA A 247 9.50 23.93 6.59
CA ALA A 247 9.17 22.51 6.54
C ALA A 247 8.45 22.13 5.24
N LEU A 248 7.54 22.98 4.75
CA LEU A 248 6.88 22.78 3.45
C LEU A 248 7.87 22.80 2.29
N GLN A 249 8.85 23.71 2.28
CA GLN A 249 9.88 23.75 1.22
C GLN A 249 10.71 22.46 1.18
N LEU A 250 11.09 21.95 2.37
CA LEU A 250 11.82 20.68 2.48
C LEU A 250 10.96 19.51 1.99
N LEU A 251 9.69 19.47 2.38
CA LEU A 251 8.75 18.42 1.97
C LEU A 251 8.51 18.45 0.45
N GLU A 252 8.39 19.64 -0.14
CA GLU A 252 8.25 19.80 -1.59
C GLU A 252 9.49 19.30 -2.34
N LEU A 253 10.70 19.55 -1.81
CA LEU A 253 11.94 19.05 -2.40
C LEU A 253 12.05 17.52 -2.35
N GLU A 254 11.72 16.92 -1.20
CA GLU A 254 11.69 15.46 -1.04
C GLU A 254 10.65 14.83 -1.97
N SER A 255 9.45 15.42 -2.01
CA SER A 255 8.37 15.00 -2.90
C SER A 255 8.76 15.06 -4.37
N ALA A 256 9.41 16.14 -4.81
CA ALA A 256 9.87 16.28 -6.18
C ALA A 256 10.88 15.19 -6.58
N GLN A 257 11.79 14.80 -5.67
CA GLN A 257 12.72 13.71 -5.92
C GLN A 257 12.00 12.37 -6.04
N VAL A 258 11.05 12.07 -5.16
CA VAL A 258 10.23 10.85 -5.22
C VAL A 258 9.41 10.80 -6.50
N GLN A 259 8.75 11.92 -6.87
CA GLN A 259 7.95 12.02 -8.08
C GLN A 259 8.79 11.90 -9.35
N GLN A 260 10.00 12.47 -9.40
CA GLN A 260 10.89 12.28 -10.54
C GLN A 260 11.27 10.81 -10.72
N LYS A 261 11.64 10.12 -9.63
CA LYS A 261 11.98 8.68 -9.65
C LYS A 261 10.79 7.83 -10.11
N ALA A 262 9.62 8.07 -9.53
CA ALA A 262 8.37 7.40 -9.90
C ALA A 262 7.96 7.67 -11.35
N SER A 263 8.10 8.92 -11.81
CA SER A 263 7.72 9.33 -13.17
C SER A 263 8.56 8.65 -14.22
N LEU A 264 9.86 8.44 -13.98
CA LEU A 264 10.74 7.73 -14.91
C LEU A 264 10.29 6.28 -15.07
N LEU A 265 10.11 5.56 -13.96
CA LEU A 265 9.68 4.16 -13.99
C LEU A 265 8.32 4.01 -14.67
N GLN A 266 7.33 4.81 -14.27
CA GLN A 266 6.00 4.81 -14.89
C GLN A 266 6.04 5.17 -16.38
N THR A 267 6.91 6.10 -16.77
CA THR A 267 7.06 6.50 -18.19
C THR A 267 7.65 5.36 -19.02
N VAL A 268 8.66 4.66 -18.48
CA VAL A 268 9.27 3.51 -19.14
C VAL A 268 8.28 2.34 -19.19
N GLU A 269 7.55 2.04 -18.12
CA GLU A 269 6.50 1.02 -18.09
C GLU A 269 5.40 1.30 -19.12
N ARG A 270 4.89 2.54 -19.19
CA ARG A 270 3.90 2.94 -20.19
C ARG A 270 4.41 2.78 -21.61
N ALA A 271 5.67 3.15 -21.85
CA ALA A 271 6.30 2.96 -23.15
C ALA A 271 6.44 1.46 -23.50
N ILE A 272 6.89 0.64 -22.55
CA ILE A 272 6.96 -0.82 -22.71
C ILE A 272 5.57 -1.41 -22.98
N ALA A 273 4.53 -0.98 -22.24
CA ALA A 273 3.18 -1.49 -22.36
C ALA A 273 2.52 -1.12 -23.69
N ARG A 274 2.76 0.10 -24.18
CA ARG A 274 2.29 0.57 -25.49
C ARG A 274 2.88 -0.26 -26.63
N ASP A 275 4.18 -0.54 -26.56
CA ASP A 275 4.91 -1.18 -27.65
C ASP A 275 5.10 -2.70 -27.42
N LEU A 276 4.43 -3.25 -26.40
CA LEU A 276 4.58 -4.64 -25.93
C LEU A 276 4.39 -5.70 -27.02
N PRO A 277 3.41 -5.59 -27.95
CA PRO A 277 3.24 -6.56 -29.03
C PRO A 277 4.46 -6.65 -29.96
N GLN A 278 5.29 -5.60 -30.01
CA GLN A 278 6.52 -5.54 -30.82
C GLN A 278 7.75 -6.06 -30.03
N GLY A 279 7.54 -6.57 -28.81
CA GLY A 279 8.59 -7.10 -27.93
C GLY A 279 9.30 -6.04 -27.08
N SER A 280 9.05 -4.75 -27.33
CA SER A 280 9.59 -3.60 -26.60
C SER A 280 11.12 -3.65 -26.40
N PRO A 281 11.93 -3.67 -27.48
CA PRO A 281 13.38 -3.60 -27.32
C PRO A 281 13.80 -2.27 -26.67
N ILE A 282 14.83 -2.32 -25.82
CA ILE A 282 15.27 -1.15 -25.05
C ILE A 282 15.62 0.06 -25.93
N ASP A 283 16.13 -0.16 -27.14
CA ASP A 283 16.48 0.90 -28.07
C ASP A 283 15.24 1.65 -28.57
N ALA A 284 14.14 0.95 -28.83
CA ALA A 284 12.88 1.56 -29.24
C ALA A 284 12.25 2.36 -28.08
N VAL A 285 12.26 1.79 -26.88
CA VAL A 285 11.75 2.48 -25.68
C VAL A 285 12.60 3.71 -25.37
N ALA A 286 13.94 3.60 -25.41
CA ALA A 286 14.82 4.74 -25.17
C ALA A 286 14.63 5.86 -26.21
N HIS A 287 14.51 5.50 -27.49
CA HIS A 287 14.25 6.46 -28.56
C HIS A 287 12.90 7.17 -28.37
N GLY A 288 11.84 6.43 -28.01
CA GLY A 288 10.53 7.00 -27.70
C GLY A 288 10.53 7.96 -26.51
N LEU A 289 11.57 7.89 -25.66
CA LEU A 289 11.78 8.78 -24.51
C LEU A 289 12.84 9.86 -24.75
N ASN A 290 13.30 10.04 -26.01
CA ASN A 290 14.38 10.96 -26.37
C ASN A 290 15.69 10.71 -25.59
N MET A 291 16.02 9.44 -25.36
CA MET A 291 17.21 9.00 -24.63
C MET A 291 18.00 7.95 -25.42
N SER A 292 19.30 7.83 -25.15
CA SER A 292 20.06 6.65 -25.59
C SER A 292 19.83 5.48 -24.64
N SER A 293 19.94 4.25 -25.14
CA SER A 293 19.77 3.02 -24.34
C SER A 293 20.78 2.93 -23.20
N ARG A 294 21.99 3.49 -23.38
CA ARG A 294 22.98 3.63 -22.31
C ARG A 294 22.48 4.54 -21.19
N THR A 295 21.90 5.69 -21.54
CA THR A 295 21.35 6.62 -20.55
C THR A 295 20.14 6.02 -19.85
N LEU A 296 19.26 5.31 -20.58
CA LEU A 296 18.12 4.62 -20.00
C LEU A 296 18.56 3.52 -19.01
N ARG A 297 19.50 2.64 -19.39
CA ARG A 297 20.07 1.64 -18.47
C ARG A 297 20.69 2.27 -17.23
N ARG A 298 21.48 3.34 -17.40
CA ARG A 298 22.11 4.06 -16.29
C ARG A 298 21.05 4.60 -15.33
N ARG A 299 20.03 5.30 -15.84
CA ARG A 299 18.96 5.84 -14.99
C ARG A 299 18.16 4.73 -14.31
N LEU A 300 17.83 3.64 -14.99
CA LEU A 300 17.17 2.49 -14.36
C LEU A 300 18.04 1.87 -13.24
N SER A 301 19.35 1.73 -13.48
CA SER A 301 20.28 1.22 -12.46
C SER A 301 20.45 2.15 -11.26
N GLU A 302 20.34 3.48 -11.43
CA GLU A 302 20.28 4.43 -10.31
C GLU A 302 19.05 4.20 -9.42
N HIS A 303 18.04 3.48 -9.92
CA HIS A 303 16.83 3.07 -9.22
C HIS A 303 16.85 1.58 -8.82
N GLY A 304 17.98 0.89 -8.95
CA GLY A 304 18.12 -0.52 -8.60
C GLY A 304 17.34 -1.50 -9.51
N ILE A 305 16.83 -1.04 -10.66
CA ILE A 305 16.00 -1.85 -11.58
C ILE A 305 16.73 -2.02 -12.92
N THR A 306 16.56 -3.19 -13.54
CA THR A 306 17.00 -3.42 -14.92
C THR A 306 15.81 -3.33 -15.89
N PHE A 307 16.09 -2.96 -17.14
CA PHE A 307 15.05 -2.90 -18.18
C PHE A 307 14.37 -4.26 -18.39
N GLU A 308 15.14 -5.33 -18.31
CA GLU A 308 14.65 -6.70 -18.46
C GLU A 308 13.67 -7.08 -17.34
N THR A 309 13.95 -6.65 -16.11
CA THR A 309 13.05 -6.85 -14.96
C THR A 309 11.74 -6.08 -15.17
N LEU A 310 11.84 -4.83 -15.62
CA LEU A 310 10.67 -3.99 -15.88
C LEU A 310 9.80 -4.52 -17.05
N LEU A 311 10.45 -4.99 -18.12
CA LEU A 311 9.78 -5.63 -19.25
C LEU A 311 9.05 -6.91 -18.83
N GLU A 312 9.67 -7.71 -17.99
CA GLU A 312 9.07 -8.92 -17.40
C GLU A 312 7.85 -8.59 -16.54
N GLN A 313 7.93 -7.55 -15.70
CA GLN A 313 6.81 -7.07 -14.88
C GLN A 313 5.61 -6.64 -15.72
N VAL A 314 5.84 -5.81 -16.74
CA VAL A 314 4.77 -5.37 -17.65
C VAL A 314 4.15 -6.54 -18.40
N ARG A 315 4.96 -7.49 -18.89
CA ARG A 315 4.45 -8.72 -19.55
C ARG A 315 3.60 -9.55 -18.59
N ARG A 316 4.04 -9.73 -17.35
CA ARG A 316 3.30 -10.50 -16.35
C ARG A 316 1.95 -9.86 -16.06
N ALA A 317 1.91 -8.56 -15.76
CA ALA A 317 0.68 -7.83 -15.47
C ALA A 317 -0.32 -7.94 -16.64
N ARG A 318 0.17 -7.71 -17.87
CA ARG A 318 -0.67 -7.83 -19.08
C ARG A 318 -1.14 -9.26 -19.33
N ALA A 319 -0.30 -10.26 -19.08
CA ALA A 319 -0.67 -11.67 -19.26
C ALA A 319 -1.84 -12.04 -18.35
N MET A 320 -1.77 -11.64 -17.08
CA MET A 320 -2.82 -11.94 -16.12
C MET A 320 -4.14 -11.25 -16.48
N SER A 321 -4.09 -9.98 -16.91
CA SER A 321 -5.27 -9.25 -17.39
C SER A 321 -5.91 -9.91 -18.60
N LEU A 322 -5.10 -10.34 -19.59
CA LEU A 322 -5.62 -11.01 -20.79
C LEU A 322 -6.15 -12.43 -20.51
N LEU A 323 -5.59 -13.13 -19.52
CA LEU A 323 -6.07 -14.45 -19.11
C LEU A 323 -7.45 -14.41 -18.44
N SER A 324 -7.88 -13.24 -17.95
CA SER A 324 -9.22 -13.04 -17.40
C SER A 324 -10.32 -13.08 -18.46
N ASN A 325 -9.96 -12.92 -19.74
CA ASN A 325 -10.88 -13.08 -20.85
C ASN A 325 -10.88 -14.56 -21.32
N PRO A 326 -11.93 -15.34 -21.03
CA PRO A 326 -11.98 -16.76 -21.38
C PRO A 326 -11.97 -17.00 -22.90
N ASP A 327 -12.44 -16.04 -23.68
CA ASP A 327 -12.56 -16.16 -25.14
C ASP A 327 -11.24 -15.89 -25.87
N MET A 328 -10.19 -15.44 -25.17
CA MET A 328 -8.90 -15.11 -25.80
C MET A 328 -7.96 -16.33 -25.87
N PRO A 329 -7.56 -16.79 -27.07
CA PRO A 329 -6.64 -17.92 -27.21
C PRO A 329 -5.27 -17.62 -26.60
N ILE A 330 -4.62 -18.63 -26.01
CA ILE A 330 -3.28 -18.49 -25.39
C ILE A 330 -2.23 -18.02 -26.41
N GLU A 331 -2.40 -18.43 -27.67
CA GLU A 331 -1.61 -18.00 -28.82
C GLU A 331 -1.69 -16.48 -29.01
N ARG A 332 -2.91 -15.93 -28.99
CA ARG A 332 -3.16 -14.48 -29.10
C ARG A 332 -2.63 -13.71 -27.90
N ILE A 333 -2.68 -14.31 -26.71
CA ILE A 333 -2.07 -13.72 -25.51
C ILE A 333 -0.55 -13.65 -25.67
N ALA A 334 0.10 -14.71 -26.16
CA ALA A 334 1.54 -14.70 -26.39
C ALA A 334 1.96 -13.62 -27.40
N GLU A 335 1.22 -13.48 -28.50
CA GLU A 335 1.41 -12.41 -29.50
C GLU A 335 1.26 -11.02 -28.87
N ALA A 336 0.19 -10.79 -28.10
CA ALA A 336 -0.08 -9.51 -27.45
C ALA A 336 0.98 -9.10 -26.41
N LEU A 337 1.74 -10.06 -25.90
CA LEU A 337 2.85 -9.87 -24.96
C LEU A 337 4.22 -9.74 -25.64
N GLY A 338 4.25 -9.81 -26.98
CA GLY A 338 5.46 -9.72 -27.79
C GLY A 338 6.38 -10.93 -27.65
N TYR A 339 5.82 -12.12 -27.45
CA TYR A 339 6.58 -13.37 -27.59
C TYR A 339 6.55 -13.85 -29.03
N SER A 340 7.71 -14.31 -29.52
CA SER A 340 7.84 -14.90 -30.88
C SER A 340 7.09 -16.23 -31.04
N ASP A 341 6.89 -16.95 -29.94
CA ASP A 341 6.13 -18.19 -29.93
C ASP A 341 5.47 -18.46 -28.56
N VAL A 342 4.47 -19.33 -28.58
CA VAL A 342 3.68 -19.71 -27.39
C VAL A 342 4.49 -20.51 -26.38
N ARG A 343 5.52 -21.25 -26.82
CA ARG A 343 6.37 -22.06 -25.91
C ARG A 343 7.19 -21.15 -25.00
N GLY A 344 7.72 -20.05 -25.54
CA GLY A 344 8.44 -19.01 -24.83
C GLY A 344 7.56 -18.34 -23.78
N PHE A 345 6.33 -17.96 -24.16
CA PHE A 345 5.34 -17.42 -23.22
C PHE A 345 5.03 -18.42 -22.09
N ARG A 346 4.67 -19.67 -22.41
CA ARG A 346 4.33 -20.69 -21.40
C ARG A 346 5.45 -20.92 -20.40
N ARG A 347 6.71 -20.97 -20.87
CA ARG A 347 7.89 -21.14 -20.01
C ARG A 347 8.10 -19.94 -19.10
N ALA A 348 7.95 -18.72 -19.65
CA ALA A 348 8.09 -17.50 -18.87
C ALA A 348 6.98 -17.38 -17.82
N PHE A 349 5.72 -17.58 -18.23
CA PHE A 349 4.57 -17.54 -17.34
C PHE A 349 4.70 -18.54 -16.18
N LYS A 350 5.05 -19.80 -16.48
CA LYS A 350 5.30 -20.81 -15.43
C LYS A 350 6.42 -20.43 -14.48
N ARG A 351 7.48 -19.78 -14.96
CA ARG A 351 8.56 -19.26 -14.10
C ARG A 351 8.05 -18.16 -13.17
N TRP A 352 7.13 -17.30 -13.62
CA TRP A 352 6.62 -16.18 -12.83
C TRP A 352 5.52 -16.56 -11.84
N THR A 353 4.67 -17.51 -12.19
CA THR A 353 3.44 -17.83 -11.44
C THR A 353 3.48 -19.22 -10.79
N GLY A 354 4.45 -20.07 -11.14
CA GLY A 354 4.51 -21.47 -10.70
C GLY A 354 3.62 -22.42 -11.50
N GLN A 355 2.69 -21.90 -12.29
CA GLN A 355 1.66 -22.68 -12.98
C GLN A 355 1.53 -22.33 -14.47
N SER A 356 0.85 -23.18 -15.24
CA SER A 356 0.66 -22.94 -16.68
C SER A 356 -0.43 -21.88 -16.93
N PRO A 357 -0.38 -21.13 -18.05
CA PRO A 357 -1.42 -20.15 -18.39
C PRO A 357 -2.84 -20.74 -18.41
N SER A 358 -2.99 -21.96 -18.91
CA SER A 358 -4.27 -22.69 -18.95
C SER A 358 -4.76 -23.01 -17.54
N ALA A 359 -3.89 -23.55 -16.68
CA ALA A 359 -4.24 -23.87 -15.29
C ALA A 359 -4.68 -22.61 -14.52
N SER A 360 -3.99 -21.47 -14.69
CA SER A 360 -4.42 -20.21 -14.07
C SER A 360 -5.77 -19.70 -14.55
N ARG A 361 -6.12 -19.95 -15.82
CA ARG A 361 -7.42 -19.59 -16.36
C ARG A 361 -8.52 -20.48 -15.79
N ASP A 362 -8.28 -21.78 -15.74
CA ASP A 362 -9.25 -22.75 -15.23
C ASP A 362 -9.55 -22.49 -13.74
N GLU A 363 -8.52 -22.13 -12.96
CA GLU A 363 -8.69 -21.68 -11.56
C GLU A 363 -9.49 -20.37 -11.46
N ALA A 364 -9.20 -19.38 -12.29
CA ALA A 364 -9.92 -18.11 -12.28
C ALA A 364 -11.41 -18.28 -12.66
N MET A 365 -11.71 -19.21 -13.56
CA MET A 365 -13.08 -19.56 -13.98
C MET A 365 -13.81 -20.42 -12.95
N ALA A 366 -13.10 -21.17 -12.12
CA ALA A 366 -13.70 -21.98 -11.03
C ALA A 366 -13.99 -21.16 -9.76
N ALA A 367 -13.38 -19.97 -9.63
CA ALA A 367 -13.49 -19.08 -8.47
C ALA A 367 -14.49 -17.92 -8.66
N GLY A 368 -15.04 -17.74 -9.85
CA GLY A 368 -16.10 -16.76 -10.16
C GLY A 368 -17.41 -17.46 -10.46
#